data_AF-A0A379T961-F1
#
_entry.id   AF-A0A379T961-F1
#
_cell.length_a   1.000
_cell.length_b   1.000
_cell.length_c   1.000
_cell.angle_alpha   90.00
_cell.angle_beta   90.00
_cell.angle_gamma   90.00
#
_symmetry.space_group_name_H-M   'P 1'
#
loop_
_entity.id
_entity.type
_entity.pdbx_description
1 polymer ?
#
loop_
_entity_poly.entity_id
_entity_poly.type
_entity_poly.pdbx_seq_one_letter_code
_entity_poly.pdbx_strand_id
1 'polypeptide(L)'
;MLQLDAAMEEAASLAGANVFQQFSHIVVPLLGPTAFSGAFLVFLSTIHELTVSALLWGPGKETLGVVIFNLYESGDIVQASAISVVVVIIVVLAMLLLNICSKFLPKGVMPWQN
;
A
#
# COMPACT_ATOMS: atom_id res chain seq x y z
N MET A 1 -10.21 -8.82 13.05
CA MET A 1 -9.57 -9.94 13.78
C MET A 1 -10.49 -11.16 13.91
N LEU A 2 -11.40 -11.41 12.93
CA LEU A 2 -12.45 -12.45 13.01
C LEU A 2 -12.30 -13.57 11.97
N GLN A 3 -11.13 -13.70 11.33
CA GLN A 3 -10.90 -14.67 10.24
C GLN A 3 -9.80 -15.70 10.53
N LEU A 4 -9.30 -15.75 11.76
CA LEU A 4 -8.51 -16.88 12.20
C LEU A 4 -9.45 -17.79 12.97
N ASP A 5 -9.91 -18.85 12.33
CA ASP A 5 -10.73 -19.85 12.99
C ASP A 5 -9.86 -20.53 14.05
N ALA A 6 -10.20 -20.36 15.33
CA ALA A 6 -9.48 -20.96 16.45
C ALA A 6 -9.36 -22.49 16.28
N ALA A 7 -10.31 -23.11 15.57
CA ALA A 7 -10.25 -24.53 15.22
C ALA A 7 -9.01 -24.91 14.41
N MET A 8 -8.45 -24.01 13.58
CA MET A 8 -7.23 -24.28 12.81
C MET A 8 -5.98 -24.32 13.71
N GLU A 9 -5.88 -23.42 14.69
CA GLU A 9 -4.77 -23.41 15.65
C GLU A 9 -4.86 -24.59 16.63
N GLU A 10 -6.08 -24.91 17.10
CA GLU A 10 -6.35 -26.08 17.94
C GLU A 10 -6.02 -27.39 17.19
N ALA A 11 -6.43 -27.52 15.93
CA ALA A 11 -6.10 -28.70 15.11
C ALA A 11 -4.60 -28.84 14.86
N ALA A 12 -3.89 -27.73 14.59
CA ALA A 12 -2.45 -27.75 14.41
C ALA A 12 -1.71 -28.11 15.72
N SER A 13 -2.20 -27.63 16.86
CA SER A 13 -1.67 -27.99 18.18
C SER A 13 -1.85 -29.48 18.47
N LEU A 14 -3.03 -30.04 18.16
CA LEU A 14 -3.30 -31.48 18.28
C LEU A 14 -2.43 -32.33 17.34
N ALA A 15 -2.06 -31.81 16.18
CA ALA A 15 -1.15 -32.44 15.23
C ALA A 15 0.35 -32.31 15.63
N GLY A 16 0.66 -31.67 16.77
CA GLY A 16 2.02 -31.50 17.27
C GLY A 16 2.79 -30.32 16.68
N ALA A 17 2.12 -29.39 15.98
CA ALA A 17 2.77 -28.19 15.47
C ALA A 17 3.13 -27.23 16.60
N ASN A 18 4.36 -26.71 16.61
CA ASN A 18 4.78 -25.69 17.56
C ASN A 18 4.28 -24.28 17.15
N VAL A 19 4.38 -23.31 18.07
CA VAL A 19 3.88 -21.93 17.87
C VAL A 19 4.47 -21.26 16.63
N PHE A 20 5.76 -21.50 16.34
CA PHE A 20 6.40 -20.91 15.16
C PHE A 20 5.86 -21.51 13.86
N GLN A 21 5.64 -22.83 13.82
CA GLN A 21 5.03 -23.51 12.68
C GLN A 21 3.60 -23.03 12.44
N GLN A 22 2.81 -22.88 13.50
CA GLN A 22 1.44 -22.35 13.41
C GLN A 22 1.44 -20.91 12.87
N PHE A 23 2.32 -20.05 13.39
CA PHE A 23 2.45 -18.68 12.89
C PHE A 23 2.83 -18.64 11.40
N SER A 24 3.85 -19.37 10.98
CA SER A 24 4.35 -19.27 9.60
C SER A 24 3.46 -19.98 8.57
N HIS A 25 2.78 -21.08 8.95
CA HIS A 25 1.98 -21.88 8.01
C HIS A 25 0.48 -21.55 8.03
N ILE A 26 -0.02 -20.92 9.10
CA ILE A 26 -1.44 -20.58 9.23
C ILE A 26 -1.58 -19.06 9.25
N VAL A 27 -1.06 -18.41 10.29
CA VAL A 27 -1.29 -16.97 10.52
C VAL A 27 -0.77 -16.09 9.38
N VAL A 28 0.50 -16.26 9.00
CA VAL A 28 1.16 -15.44 7.97
C VAL A 28 0.48 -15.55 6.60
N PRO A 29 0.22 -16.74 6.02
CA PRO A 29 -0.44 -16.84 4.72
C PRO A 29 -1.91 -16.39 4.75
N LEU A 30 -2.61 -16.53 5.88
CA LEU A 30 -3.99 -16.03 6.03
C LEU A 30 -4.05 -14.50 6.16
N LEU A 31 -3.15 -13.90 6.96
CA LEU A 31 -3.12 -12.45 7.15
C LEU A 31 -2.36 -11.71 6.05
N GLY A 32 -1.44 -12.36 5.35
CA GLY A 32 -0.58 -11.78 4.32
C GLY A 32 -1.34 -10.99 3.25
N PRO A 33 -2.38 -11.57 2.61
CA PRO A 33 -3.24 -10.86 1.66
C PRO A 33 -3.87 -9.59 2.23
N THR A 34 -4.41 -9.66 3.45
CA THR A 34 -5.07 -8.55 4.14
C THR A 34 -4.07 -7.46 4.54
N ALA A 35 -2.90 -7.86 5.05
CA ALA A 35 -1.82 -6.95 5.39
C ALA A 35 -1.28 -6.22 4.14
N PHE A 36 -1.12 -6.94 3.03
CA PHE A 36 -0.69 -6.35 1.75
C PHE A 36 -1.70 -5.30 1.26
N SER A 37 -3.00 -5.61 1.29
CA SER A 37 -4.07 -4.66 0.94
C SER A 37 -4.04 -3.41 1.82
N GLY A 38 -3.90 -3.59 3.14
CA GLY A 38 -3.78 -2.48 4.09
C GLY A 38 -2.52 -1.62 3.85
N ALA A 39 -1.37 -2.26 3.61
CA ALA A 39 -0.13 -1.55 3.29
C ALA A 39 -0.25 -0.74 1.99
N PHE A 40 -0.92 -1.30 0.98
CA PHE A 40 -1.13 -0.61 -0.29
C PHE A 40 -2.06 0.60 -0.15
N LEU A 41 -3.10 0.50 0.69
CA LEU A 41 -3.96 1.63 1.02
C LEU A 41 -3.19 2.78 1.67
N VAL A 42 -2.35 2.46 2.66
CA VAL A 42 -1.48 3.46 3.30
C VAL A 42 -0.50 4.06 2.29
N PHE A 43 0.08 3.24 1.41
CA PHE A 43 0.96 3.71 0.34
C PHE A 43 0.26 4.71 -0.59
N LEU A 44 -0.95 4.38 -1.07
CA LEU A 44 -1.74 5.29 -1.91
C LEU A 44 -2.13 6.59 -1.20
N SER A 45 -2.41 6.54 0.11
CA SER A 45 -2.69 7.76 0.87
C SER A 45 -1.46 8.63 1.08
N THR A 46 -0.30 8.02 1.32
CA THR A 46 0.96 8.74 1.61
C THR A 46 1.66 9.26 0.36
N ILE A 47 1.43 8.67 -0.81
CA ILE A 47 2.09 9.10 -2.06
C ILE A 47 1.70 10.52 -2.50
N HIS A 48 0.56 11.03 -2.05
CA HIS A 48 0.08 12.39 -2.32
C HIS A 48 0.36 13.35 -1.16
N GLU A 49 1.12 12.93 -0.13
CA GLU A 49 1.38 13.75 1.05
C GLU A 49 2.43 14.84 0.76
N LEU A 50 1.95 16.07 0.59
CA LEU A 50 2.80 17.25 0.36
C LEU A 50 3.23 17.93 1.66
N THR A 51 2.32 18.04 2.63
CA THR A 51 2.51 18.89 3.82
C THR A 51 3.67 18.43 4.68
N VAL A 52 3.67 17.17 5.10
CA VAL A 52 4.77 16.61 5.90
C VAL A 52 6.06 16.57 5.10
N SER A 53 5.98 16.23 3.81
CA SER A 53 7.13 16.19 2.90
C SER A 53 7.82 17.55 2.74
N ALA A 54 7.05 18.63 2.63
CA ALA A 54 7.57 19.98 2.49
C ALA A 54 8.22 20.49 3.79
N LEU A 55 7.69 20.09 4.95
CA LEU A 55 8.24 20.45 6.26
C LEU A 55 9.55 19.72 6.59
N LEU A 56 9.74 18.49 6.08
CA LEU A 56 10.92 17.65 6.37
C LEU A 56 12.01 17.71 5.29
N TRP A 57 11.76 18.37 4.16
CA TRP A 57 12.69 18.39 3.03
C TRP A 57 13.97 19.19 3.34
N GLY A 58 15.10 18.72 2.81
CA GLY A 58 16.38 19.44 2.78
C GLY A 58 17.01 19.45 1.38
N PRO A 59 17.97 20.35 1.10
CA PRO A 59 18.54 20.54 -0.24
C PRO A 59 19.05 19.23 -0.86
N GLY A 60 18.64 18.96 -2.10
CA GLY A 60 19.00 17.75 -2.86
C GLY A 60 18.19 16.50 -2.54
N LYS A 61 17.16 16.59 -1.68
CA LYS A 61 16.23 15.47 -1.36
C LYS A 61 14.77 15.91 -1.48
N GLU A 62 14.43 16.61 -2.56
CA GLU A 62 13.06 17.04 -2.80
C GLU A 62 12.17 15.84 -3.16
N THR A 63 10.99 15.77 -2.57
CA THR A 63 9.98 14.81 -2.99
C THR A 63 9.28 15.30 -4.26
N LEU A 64 8.63 14.40 -5.00
CA LEU A 64 7.88 14.75 -6.22
C LEU A 64 6.89 15.89 -5.98
N GLY A 65 6.16 15.86 -4.85
CA GLY A 65 5.21 16.91 -4.49
C GLY A 65 5.88 18.26 -4.29
N VAL A 66 7.04 18.30 -3.61
CA VAL A 66 7.81 19.52 -3.37
C VAL A 66 8.32 20.12 -4.70
N VAL A 67 8.83 19.28 -5.61
CA VAL A 67 9.30 19.74 -6.92
C VAL A 67 8.16 20.38 -7.72
N ILE A 68 7.00 19.73 -7.79
CA ILE A 68 5.82 20.26 -8.49
C ILE A 68 5.38 21.58 -7.86
N PHE A 69 5.34 21.65 -6.52
CA PHE A 69 4.95 22.86 -5.79
C PHE A 69 5.91 24.03 -6.06
N ASN A 70 7.22 23.80 -6.00
CA ASN A 70 8.23 24.82 -6.28
C ASN A 70 8.15 25.32 -7.73
N LEU A 71 7.97 24.43 -8.70
CA LEU A 71 7.81 24.82 -10.11
C LEU A 71 6.57 25.69 -10.31
N TYR A 72 5.46 25.31 -9.67
CA TYR A 72 4.22 26.10 -9.70
C TYR A 72 4.43 27.51 -9.10
N GLU A 73 5.01 27.60 -7.90
CA GLU A 73 5.30 28.89 -7.23
C GLU A 73 6.29 29.75 -8.01
N SER A 74 7.24 29.13 -8.72
CA SER A 74 8.20 29.84 -9.59
C SER A 74 7.59 30.34 -10.90
N GLY A 75 6.32 30.04 -11.18
CA GLY A 75 5.61 30.43 -12.40
C GLY A 75 5.84 29.50 -13.59
N ASP A 76 6.62 28.42 -13.45
CA ASP A 76 6.82 27.41 -14.49
C ASP A 76 5.69 26.36 -14.49
N ILE A 77 4.49 26.85 -14.78
CA ILE A 77 3.25 26.06 -14.77
C ILE A 77 3.30 24.92 -15.80
N VAL A 78 4.02 25.12 -16.91
CA VAL A 78 4.15 24.11 -17.97
C VAL A 78 4.94 22.91 -17.47
N GLN A 79 6.10 23.13 -16.84
CA GLN A 79 6.88 22.04 -16.26
C GLN A 79 6.16 21.37 -15.08
N ALA A 80 5.54 22.15 -14.20
CA ALA A 80 4.76 21.63 -13.08
C ALA A 80 3.63 20.70 -13.56
N SER A 81 2.91 21.11 -14.62
CA SER A 81 1.83 20.32 -15.22
C SER A 81 2.35 19.04 -15.86
N ALA A 82 3.47 19.11 -16.60
CA ALA A 82 4.06 17.93 -17.25
C ALA A 82 4.45 16.85 -16.23
N ILE A 83 5.13 17.24 -15.14
CA ILE A 83 5.51 16.31 -14.07
C ILE A 83 4.27 15.75 -13.36
N SER A 84 3.27 16.60 -13.09
CA SER A 84 2.02 16.16 -12.46
C SER A 84 1.30 15.09 -13.27
N VAL A 85 1.22 15.24 -14.60
CA VAL A 85 0.62 14.24 -15.49
C VAL A 85 1.37 12.91 -15.42
N VAL A 86 2.72 12.94 -15.41
CA VAL A 86 3.53 11.72 -15.26
C VAL A 86 3.24 11.02 -13.94
N VAL A 87 3.17 11.76 -12.84
CA VAL A 87 2.83 11.21 -11.51
C VAL A 87 1.43 10.58 -11.53
N VAL A 88 0.44 11.25 -12.11
CA VAL A 88 -0.92 10.71 -12.25
C VAL A 88 -0.91 9.40 -13.04
N ILE A 89 -0.17 9.32 -14.14
CA ILE A 89 -0.05 8.07 -14.92
C ILE A 89 0.55 6.95 -14.06
N ILE A 90 1.60 7.21 -13.28
CA ILE A 90 2.22 6.22 -12.39
C ILE A 90 1.21 5.72 -11.35
N VAL A 91 0.45 6.63 -10.74
CA VAL A 91 -0.57 6.27 -9.74
C VAL A 91 -1.68 5.42 -10.37
N VAL A 92 -2.16 5.81 -11.56
CA VAL A 92 -3.17 5.02 -12.30
C VAL A 92 -2.63 3.64 -12.64
N LEU A 93 -1.39 3.52 -13.11
CA LEU A 93 -0.76 2.22 -13.39
C LEU A 93 -0.63 1.37 -12.12
N ALA A 94 -0.25 1.97 -10.99
CA ALA A 94 -0.17 1.27 -9.71
C ALA A 94 -1.55 0.77 -9.24
N MET A 95 -2.59 1.58 -9.40
CA MET A 95 -3.97 1.19 -9.09
C MET A 95 -4.48 0.07 -10.02
N LEU A 96 -4.15 0.13 -11.31
CA LEU A 96 -4.50 -0.93 -12.27
C LEU A 96 -3.77 -2.23 -11.95
N LEU A 97 -2.49 -2.17 -11.61
CA LEU A 97 -1.73 -3.33 -11.15
C LEU A 97 -2.35 -3.94 -9.89
N LEU A 98 -2.69 -3.11 -8.90
CA LEU A 98 -3.42 -3.56 -7.72
C LEU A 98 -4.72 -4.25 -8.10
N ASN A 99 -5.50 -3.66 -9.02
CA ASN A 99 -6.75 -4.24 -9.48
C ASN A 99 -6.55 -5.58 -10.22
N ILE A 100 -5.46 -5.75 -10.96
CA ILE A 100 -5.15 -7.04 -11.61
C ILE A 100 -4.73 -8.06 -10.55
N CYS A 101 -3.82 -7.70 -9.65
CA CYS A 101 -3.40 -8.53 -8.52
C CYS A 101 -4.57 -8.88 -7.59
N SER A 102 -5.57 -8.00 -7.51
CA SER A 102 -6.79 -8.19 -6.73
C SER A 102 -7.56 -9.45 -7.10
N LYS A 103 -7.46 -9.90 -8.35
CA LYS A 103 -8.11 -11.13 -8.83
C LYS A 103 -7.47 -12.39 -8.25
N PHE A 104 -6.21 -12.30 -7.83
CA PHE A 104 -5.48 -13.41 -7.17
C PHE A 104 -5.63 -13.38 -5.65
N LEU A 105 -6.19 -12.29 -5.09
CA LEU A 105 -6.41 -12.14 -3.65
C LEU A 105 -7.78 -12.71 -3.26
N PRO A 106 -7.92 -13.31 -2.06
CA PRO A 106 -9.20 -13.78 -1.55
C PRO A 106 -10.25 -12.66 -1.49
N LYS A 107 -11.51 -13.00 -1.79
CA LYS A 107 -12.63 -12.06 -1.69
C LYS A 107 -12.77 -11.54 -0.24
N GLY A 108 -12.93 -10.22 -0.08
CA GLY A 108 -13.02 -9.56 1.23
C GLY A 108 -11.71 -8.91 1.73
N VAL A 109 -10.60 -9.06 0.99
CA VAL A 109 -9.30 -8.44 1.32
C VAL A 109 -9.23 -6.96 0.94
N MET A 110 -9.95 -6.54 -0.11
CA MET A 110 -10.01 -5.13 -0.52
C MET A 110 -11.38 -4.53 -0.19
N PRO A 111 -11.44 -3.34 0.44
CA PRO A 111 -12.69 -2.76 0.91
C PRO A 111 -13.67 -2.34 -0.20
N TRP A 112 -13.22 -2.19 -1.45
CA TRP A 112 -14.07 -1.87 -2.61
C TRP A 112 -14.52 -3.11 -3.41
N GLN A 113 -14.06 -4.31 -3.05
CA GLN A 113 -14.54 -5.57 -3.61
C GLN A 113 -15.60 -6.16 -2.66
N ASN A 114 -16.83 -5.65 -2.73
CA ASN A 114 -18.00 -6.26 -2.10
C ASN A 114 -18.92 -6.85 -3.17
#